data_AF-A0A949B2L2-F1
#
_entry.id   AF-A0A949B2L2-F1
#
_cell.length_a   1.000
_cell.length_b   1.000
_cell.length_c   1.000
_cell.angle_alpha   90.00
_cell.angle_beta   90.00
_cell.angle_gamma   90.00
#
_symmetry.space_group_name_H-M   'P 1'
#
loop_
_entity.id
_entity.type
_entity.pdbx_description
1 polymer ?
#
loop_
_entity_poly.entity_id
_entity_poly.type
_entity_poly.pdbx_seq_one_letter_code
_entity_poly.pdbx_strand_id
1 'polypeptide(L)'
;MILSFHPCFDANVQVILGARRLDSPDLELIRGADAIILPQGCREDLYKACTDSCAFIFPNFEMRFKYPGKMGQSLLFKNFGFLHPVTLRWPTVDKFKKTYPDPELF
;
A
#
# COMPACT_ATOMS: atom_id res chain seq x y z
N MET A 1 17.34 11.70 -12.05
CA MET A 1 17.94 10.51 -11.42
C MET A 1 16.85 9.49 -11.09
N ILE A 2 17.10 8.18 -11.29
CA ILE A 2 16.23 7.11 -10.76
C ILE A 2 16.71 6.72 -9.36
N LEU A 3 15.84 6.87 -8.37
CA LEU A 3 16.04 6.44 -6.99
C LEU A 3 15.32 5.10 -6.75
N SER A 4 16.02 4.10 -6.26
CA SER A 4 15.42 2.81 -5.92
C SER A 4 15.46 2.54 -4.42
N PHE A 5 14.30 2.31 -3.83
CA PHE A 5 14.16 1.73 -2.50
C PHE A 5 13.95 0.21 -2.56
N HIS A 6 13.96 -0.39 -3.75
CA HIS A 6 13.70 -1.82 -3.94
C HIS A 6 15.00 -2.63 -3.74
N PRO A 7 14.99 -3.67 -2.88
CA PRO A 7 16.21 -4.41 -2.52
C PRO A 7 16.82 -5.24 -3.63
N CYS A 8 16.09 -5.45 -4.73
CA CYS A 8 16.55 -6.27 -5.86
C CYS A 8 16.69 -5.48 -7.16
N PHE A 9 16.39 -4.17 -7.16
CA PHE A 9 16.49 -3.35 -8.36
C PHE A 9 17.45 -2.21 -8.10
N ASP A 10 18.61 -2.27 -8.74
CA ASP A 10 19.57 -1.17 -8.73
C ASP A 10 19.13 -0.08 -9.71
N ALA A 11 19.59 1.13 -9.46
CA ALA A 11 19.29 2.31 -10.25
C ALA A 11 20.50 3.28 -10.16
N ASN A 12 20.30 4.57 -10.46
CA ASN A 12 21.36 5.55 -10.26
C ASN A 12 21.75 5.68 -8.79
N VAL A 13 20.76 5.64 -7.89
CA VAL A 13 20.95 5.58 -6.44
C VAL A 13 20.01 4.53 -5.88
N GLN A 14 20.52 3.66 -5.01
CA GLN A 14 19.73 2.69 -4.28
C GLN A 14 19.86 2.92 -2.77
N VAL A 15 18.72 2.91 -2.07
CA VAL A 15 18.64 3.09 -0.62
C VAL A 15 17.86 1.94 -0.01
N ILE A 16 18.52 1.13 0.83
CA ILE A 16 17.88 0.04 1.57
C ILE A 16 17.47 0.54 2.95
N LEU A 17 16.19 0.86 3.12
CA LEU A 17 15.66 1.39 4.39
C LEU A 17 15.60 0.32 5.51
N GLY A 18 15.29 -0.93 5.18
CA GLY A 18 15.01 -1.95 6.20
C GLY A 18 13.94 -1.48 7.19
N ALA A 19 14.25 -1.50 8.49
CA ALA A 19 13.36 -1.03 9.55
C ALA A 19 13.48 0.48 9.85
N ARG A 20 14.48 1.19 9.27
CA ARG A 20 14.71 2.61 9.58
C ARG A 20 13.60 3.50 9.02
N ARG A 21 13.45 4.69 9.59
CA ARG A 21 12.57 5.74 9.05
C ARG A 21 13.36 6.59 8.05
N LEU A 22 12.62 7.26 7.16
CA LEU A 22 13.20 8.28 6.30
C LEU A 22 13.88 9.36 7.15
N ASP A 23 15.06 9.78 6.71
CA ASP A 23 15.81 10.90 7.27
C ASP A 23 16.01 12.00 6.22
N SER A 24 16.64 13.11 6.62
CA SER A 24 16.83 14.26 5.73
C SER A 24 17.56 13.91 4.42
N PRO A 25 18.67 13.12 4.43
CA PRO A 25 19.30 12.65 3.19
C PRO A 25 18.34 11.92 2.25
N ASP A 26 17.48 11.03 2.76
CA ASP A 26 16.51 10.34 1.90
C ASP A 26 15.50 11.29 1.27
N LEU A 27 15.03 12.28 2.04
CA LEU A 27 14.07 13.26 1.57
C LEU A 27 14.67 14.14 0.45
N GLU A 28 15.96 14.48 0.53
CA GLU A 28 16.65 15.19 -0.55
C GLU A 28 16.78 14.33 -1.81
N LEU A 29 17.10 13.03 -1.66
CA LEU A 29 17.12 12.09 -2.78
C LEU A 29 15.74 11.95 -3.45
N ILE A 30 14.67 11.87 -2.64
CA ILE A 30 13.29 11.83 -3.13
C ILE A 30 12.96 13.10 -3.93
N ARG A 31 13.29 14.29 -3.40
CA ARG A 31 13.03 15.57 -4.07
C ARG A 31 13.79 15.72 -5.40
N GLY A 32 15.00 15.18 -5.48
CA GLY A 32 15.85 15.24 -6.67
C GLY A 32 15.63 14.10 -7.69
N ALA A 33 14.72 13.17 -7.42
CA ALA A 33 14.46 12.04 -8.30
C ALA A 33 13.54 12.43 -9.46
N ASP A 34 13.84 11.92 -10.65
CA ASP A 34 12.91 11.95 -11.80
C ASP A 34 11.93 10.78 -11.71
N ALA A 35 12.38 9.66 -11.16
CA ALA A 35 11.57 8.47 -10.94
C ALA A 35 12.01 7.72 -9.68
N ILE A 36 11.06 7.08 -9.01
CA ILE A 36 11.29 6.34 -7.78
C ILE A 36 10.71 4.92 -7.90
N ILE A 37 11.55 3.93 -7.61
CA ILE A 37 11.16 2.51 -7.52
C ILE A 37 10.96 2.15 -6.05
N LEU A 38 9.74 1.78 -5.69
CA LEU A 38 9.36 1.42 -4.32
C LEU A 38 9.51 -0.09 -4.05
N PRO A 39 9.77 -0.50 -2.79
CA PRO A 39 9.86 -1.91 -2.42
C PRO A 39 8.48 -2.58 -2.43
N GLN A 40 8.46 -3.91 -2.61
CA GLN A 40 7.21 -4.70 -2.53
C GLN A 40 6.47 -4.54 -1.19
N GLY A 41 7.23 -4.46 -0.10
CA GLY A 41 6.78 -4.15 1.26
C GLY A 41 6.75 -2.64 1.54
N CYS A 42 6.16 -1.84 0.66
CA CYS A 42 6.13 -0.39 0.84
C CYS A 42 5.25 0.00 2.04
N ARG A 43 5.83 0.77 2.96
CA ARG A 43 5.12 1.42 4.05
C ARG A 43 4.42 2.67 3.55
N GLU A 44 3.30 3.02 4.17
CA GLU A 44 2.50 4.17 3.75
C GLU A 44 3.24 5.50 3.88
N ASP A 45 4.10 5.65 4.89
CA ASP A 45 4.90 6.86 5.09
C ASP A 45 5.94 7.07 4.00
N LEU A 46 6.62 6.00 3.57
CA LEU A 46 7.52 6.03 2.42
C LEU A 46 6.76 6.38 1.14
N TYR A 47 5.63 5.72 0.89
CA TYR A 47 4.81 5.97 -0.29
C TYR A 47 4.37 7.43 -0.38
N LYS A 48 3.83 7.97 0.72
CA LYS A 48 3.40 9.38 0.81
C LYS A 48 4.54 10.35 0.51
N ALA A 49 5.68 10.18 1.18
CA ALA A 49 6.84 11.04 0.95
C ALA A 49 7.29 11.04 -0.52
N CYS A 50 7.22 9.88 -1.20
CA CYS A 50 7.55 9.77 -2.61
C CYS A 50 6.48 10.39 -3.52
N THR A 51 5.19 10.17 -3.25
CA THR A 51 4.09 10.73 -4.05
C THR A 51 3.91 12.24 -3.88
N ASP A 52 4.38 12.80 -2.77
CA ASP A 52 4.39 14.25 -2.55
C ASP A 52 5.53 14.96 -3.34
N SER A 53 6.40 14.19 -4.01
CA SER A 53 7.43 14.71 -4.91
C SER A 53 6.92 14.83 -6.36
N CYS A 54 7.73 15.43 -7.24
CA CYS A 54 7.44 15.49 -8.67
C CYS A 54 7.87 14.22 -9.46
N ALA A 55 8.37 13.19 -8.78
CA ALA A 55 8.93 12.01 -9.44
C ALA A 55 7.86 11.06 -9.97
N PHE A 56 8.17 10.34 -11.04
CA PHE A 56 7.35 9.19 -11.49
C PHE A 56 7.51 8.02 -10.52
N ILE A 57 6.40 7.53 -9.96
CA ILE A 57 6.43 6.49 -8.92
C ILE A 57 6.01 5.13 -9.46
N PHE A 58 6.82 4.10 -9.20
CA PHE A 58 6.48 2.71 -9.52
C PHE A 58 6.82 1.74 -8.37
N PRO A 59 5.93 0.78 -8.05
CA PRO A 59 4.53 0.69 -8.49
C PRO A 59 3.64 1.70 -7.76
N ASN A 60 2.45 1.98 -8.31
CA ASN A 60 1.45 2.81 -7.64
C ASN A 60 0.73 2.00 -6.53
N PHE A 61 0.92 2.39 -5.26
CA PHE A 61 0.29 1.77 -4.10
C PHE A 61 -0.97 2.49 -3.59
N GLU A 62 -1.50 3.51 -4.30
CA GLU A 62 -2.64 4.33 -3.83
C GLU A 62 -3.81 3.45 -3.38
N MET A 63 -4.19 2.50 -4.23
CA MET A 63 -5.34 1.63 -3.97
C MET A 63 -5.10 0.67 -2.81
N ARG A 64 -3.84 0.26 -2.56
CA ARG A 64 -3.48 -0.58 -1.41
C ARG A 64 -3.72 0.15 -0.09
N PHE A 65 -3.41 1.45 -0.04
CA PHE A 65 -3.59 2.25 1.18
C PHE A 65 -5.02 2.78 1.32
N LYS A 66 -5.70 3.10 0.21
CA LYS A 66 -7.11 3.52 0.22
C LYS A 66 -8.07 2.39 0.61
N TYR A 67 -7.71 1.14 0.32
CA TYR A 67 -8.53 -0.05 0.60
C TYR A 67 -7.75 -1.08 1.43
N PRO A 68 -7.47 -0.78 2.72
CA PRO A 68 -6.61 -1.62 3.54
C PRO A 68 -7.27 -2.94 3.93
N GLY A 69 -6.47 -4.01 3.94
CA GLY A 69 -6.88 -5.35 4.38
C GLY A 69 -7.97 -5.99 3.52
N LYS A 70 -8.47 -7.16 3.96
CA LYS A 70 -9.47 -7.94 3.21
C LYS A 70 -10.80 -7.20 3.04
N MET A 71 -11.24 -6.50 4.09
CA MET A 71 -12.48 -5.72 4.06
C MET A 71 -12.39 -4.60 3.03
N GLY A 72 -11.32 -3.80 3.07
CA GLY A 72 -11.06 -2.74 2.10
C GLY A 72 -10.97 -3.29 0.69
N GLN A 73 -10.19 -4.35 0.47
CA GLN A 73 -10.07 -4.97 -0.86
C GLN A 73 -11.42 -5.44 -1.40
N SER A 74 -12.27 -6.07 -0.59
CA SER A 74 -13.62 -6.44 -1.05
C SER A 74 -14.50 -5.24 -1.42
N LEU A 75 -14.28 -4.08 -0.76
CA LEU A 75 -14.95 -2.83 -1.12
C LEU A 75 -14.37 -2.23 -2.39
N LEU A 76 -13.07 -2.38 -2.65
CA LEU A 76 -12.45 -1.96 -3.91
C LEU A 76 -13.13 -2.66 -5.10
N PHE A 77 -13.29 -3.99 -5.04
CA PHE A 77 -13.98 -4.71 -6.11
C PHE A 77 -15.42 -4.21 -6.29
N LYS A 78 -16.17 -4.06 -5.18
CA LYS A 78 -17.56 -3.58 -5.23
C LYS A 78 -17.66 -2.15 -5.79
N ASN A 79 -16.82 -1.23 -5.33
CA ASN A 79 -16.90 0.19 -5.68
C ASN A 79 -16.54 0.44 -7.15
N PHE A 80 -15.67 -0.40 -7.73
CA PHE A 80 -15.27 -0.32 -9.14
C PHE A 80 -16.11 -1.22 -10.06
N GLY A 81 -17.08 -1.96 -9.52
CA GLY A 81 -17.93 -2.86 -10.31
C GLY A 81 -17.19 -4.06 -10.91
N PHE A 82 -16.07 -4.46 -10.30
CA PHE A 82 -15.30 -5.62 -10.77
C PHE A 82 -16.03 -6.92 -10.42
N LEU A 83 -15.84 -7.96 -11.24
CA LEU A 83 -16.37 -9.28 -10.94
C LEU A 83 -15.67 -9.85 -9.69
N HIS A 84 -16.46 -10.26 -8.70
CA HIS A 84 -15.96 -10.84 -7.46
C HIS A 84 -17.01 -11.80 -6.85
N PRO A 85 -16.60 -12.82 -6.07
CA PRO A 85 -17.54 -13.66 -5.33
C PRO A 85 -18.41 -12.83 -4.39
N VAL A 86 -19.65 -13.28 -4.12
CA VAL A 86 -20.51 -12.64 -3.13
C VAL A 86 -19.76 -12.57 -1.80
N THR A 87 -19.50 -11.34 -1.34
CA THR A 87 -18.69 -11.10 -0.14
C THR A 87 -19.53 -10.37 0.89
N LEU A 88 -19.79 -11.08 2.00
CA LEU A 88 -20.41 -10.51 3.19
C LEU A 88 -19.34 -9.89 4.08
N ARG A 89 -19.70 -8.84 4.81
CA ARG A 89 -18.79 -7.96 5.53
C ARG A 89 -19.38 -7.56 6.86
N TRP A 90 -18.61 -7.73 7.93
CA TRP A 90 -18.96 -7.23 9.26
C TRP A 90 -17.83 -6.34 9.77
N PRO A 91 -18.14 -5.13 10.28
CA PRO A 91 -17.11 -4.23 10.79
C PRO A 91 -16.54 -4.67 12.14
N THR A 92 -17.24 -5.57 12.85
CA THR A 92 -16.79 -6.15 14.12
C THR A 92 -17.22 -7.62 14.22
N VAL A 93 -16.48 -8.39 15.02
CA VAL A 93 -16.84 -9.78 15.36
C VAL A 93 -18.20 -9.85 16.04
N ASP A 94 -18.56 -8.87 16.88
CA ASP A 94 -19.86 -8.85 17.55
C ASP A 94 -21.03 -8.69 16.57
N LYS A 95 -20.89 -7.87 15.53
CA LYS A 95 -21.94 -7.75 14.50
C LYS A 95 -22.08 -9.06 13.74
N PHE A 96 -20.97 -9.74 13.45
CA PHE A 96 -21.00 -11.07 12.85
C PHE A 96 -21.77 -12.07 13.73
N LYS A 97 -21.40 -12.18 15.02
CA LYS A 97 -22.07 -13.06 15.99
C LYS A 97 -23.56 -12.74 16.19
N LYS A 98 -23.95 -11.47 16.10
CA LYS A 98 -25.38 -11.07 16.15
C LYS A 98 -26.14 -11.47 14.89
N THR A 99 -25.51 -11.40 13.71
CA THR A 99 -26.12 -11.86 12.46
C THR A 99 -26.24 -13.38 12.43
N TYR A 100 -25.24 -14.09 12.99
CA TYR A 100 -25.21 -15.55 13.08
C TYR A 100 -24.95 -15.99 14.52
N PRO A 101 -26.02 -16.11 15.34
CA PRO A 101 -25.91 -16.51 16.74
C PRO A 101 -25.33 -17.92 16.92
N ASP A 102 -25.51 -18.77 15.90
CA ASP A 102 -24.89 -20.09 15.82
C ASP A 102 -24.01 -20.17 14.55
N PRO A 103 -22.75 -19.72 14.64
CA PRO A 103 -21.85 -19.68 13.50
C PRO A 103 -21.31 -21.07 13.11
N GLU A 104 -21.59 -22.13 13.87
CA GLU A 104 -21.21 -23.52 13.56
C GLU A 104 -22.21 -24.18 12.57
N LEU A 105 -23.35 -23.55 12.29
CA LEU A 105 -24.34 -24.01 11.30
C LEU A 105 -24.04 -23.52 9.87
N PHE A 106 -22.84 -22.98 9.62
CA PHE A 106 -22.37 -22.49 8.32
C PHE A 106 -21.46 -23.48 7.59
#